data_AF-A0A9D8MLJ3-F1
#
_entry.id   AF-A0A9D8MLJ3-F1
#
_cell.length_a   1.000
_cell.length_b   1.000
_cell.length_c   1.000
_cell.angle_alpha   90.00
_cell.angle_beta   90.00
_cell.angle_gamma   90.00
#
_symmetry.space_group_name_H-M   'P 1'
#
loop_
_entity.id
_entity.type
_entity.pdbx_description
1 polymer ?
#
loop_
_entity_poly.entity_id
_entity_poly.type
_entity_poly.pdbx_seq_one_letter_code
_entity_poly.pdbx_strand_id
1 'polypeptide(L)'
;MGTMVYADELLWTIGTPDKSDAEFLGAPNEYTRCPRMAQYVIGESVPQRDWPFMQLGPADAWGGACAHTNQIIFSLKEKPAENQECRLVLHFKNVHKEVPPMLELRLNGQVAQTLQLKSGQGDALAQGRVKEVIGQKEEVLINSSLLNQGENFLQIADINGSWIYYDAIQFFVPNSDFVLTIPNDTGESLKILKVSSTGVLLRGSDREVYAPVELMLGYVGKPQSVEFLFNGSKVGESDLILGGQMIELILPVKGKLSGTKKGTLRICAKGETLAKSQISVDMPKLKQFYLFPHSHVDIGYTHRQSDVVEIQEDNMNVAIGLAEASKDAPPEARFKWNPESLWVTDHYLAEESNINKERFLEAVRNGSVSLDALYGNLLTGLCRPEELYRGVGYFSQWAQDLTGVPIQSAAICDVPGYTWGTMAMMGQAEIKYFAIAPNYSDRIGSVHAVWNDKPFYWVSQSGQEKVLCWITAHYWKHGDLEQEVLNHLKTRQTSDYPYD
;
A
#
# COMPACT_ATOMS: atom_id res chain seq x y z
N MET A 1 -11.46 24.95 -53.47
CA MET A 1 -11.35 23.50 -53.16
C MET A 1 -12.08 23.30 -51.85
N GLY A 2 -13.22 22.61 -51.87
CA GLY A 2 -14.01 22.36 -50.68
C GLY A 2 -13.31 21.32 -49.81
N THR A 3 -13.13 21.64 -48.53
CA THR A 3 -12.73 20.69 -47.49
C THR A 3 -13.87 19.70 -47.32
N MET A 4 -13.70 18.47 -47.81
CA MET A 4 -14.55 17.34 -47.44
C MET A 4 -14.31 17.09 -45.95
N VAL A 5 -15.30 17.42 -45.12
CA VAL A 5 -15.40 16.95 -43.75
C VAL A 5 -15.93 15.53 -43.83
N TYR A 6 -15.06 14.54 -43.73
CA TYR A 6 -15.51 13.17 -43.46
C TYR A 6 -16.06 13.15 -42.03
N ALA A 7 -17.24 12.57 -41.84
CA ALA A 7 -17.79 12.34 -40.51
C ALA A 7 -16.99 11.22 -39.85
N ASP A 8 -16.40 11.50 -38.70
CA ASP A 8 -15.73 10.50 -37.86
C ASP A 8 -16.65 9.30 -37.58
N GLU A 9 -16.19 8.08 -37.88
CA GLU A 9 -16.87 6.83 -37.52
C GLU A 9 -16.32 6.30 -36.18
N LEU A 10 -17.20 5.77 -35.32
CA LEU A 10 -16.79 5.16 -34.06
C LEU A 10 -16.18 3.78 -34.34
N LEU A 11 -14.89 3.61 -34.08
CA LEU A 11 -14.21 2.31 -34.21
C LEU A 11 -14.56 1.39 -33.04
N TRP A 12 -14.41 1.90 -31.81
CA TRP A 12 -14.78 1.18 -30.59
C TRP A 12 -15.04 2.12 -29.41
N THR A 13 -15.76 1.61 -28.42
CA THR A 13 -16.05 2.30 -27.16
C THR A 13 -15.85 1.35 -25.97
N ILE A 14 -15.35 1.89 -24.87
CA ILE A 14 -15.37 1.26 -23.55
C ILE A 14 -16.29 2.13 -22.71
N GLY A 15 -17.43 1.57 -22.33
CA GLY A 15 -18.46 2.30 -21.63
C GLY A 15 -19.28 3.27 -22.49
N THR A 16 -20.10 4.06 -21.83
CA THR A 16 -21.12 4.97 -22.35
C THR A 16 -20.84 6.38 -21.83
N PRO A 17 -20.73 7.42 -22.68
CA PRO A 17 -20.43 8.77 -22.22
C PRO A 17 -21.67 9.44 -21.61
N ASP A 18 -22.05 9.01 -20.40
CA ASP A 18 -23.27 9.43 -19.69
C ASP A 18 -22.97 10.07 -18.31
N LYS A 19 -21.70 10.32 -18.01
CA LYS A 19 -21.17 10.80 -16.73
C LYS A 19 -21.36 9.81 -15.59
N SER A 20 -21.40 8.52 -15.91
CA SER A 20 -21.52 7.42 -14.95
C SER A 20 -20.31 6.50 -15.07
N ASP A 21 -19.95 5.92 -13.95
CA ASP A 21 -18.91 4.90 -13.85
C ASP A 21 -19.50 3.52 -13.49
N ALA A 22 -20.84 3.44 -13.37
CA ALA A 22 -21.56 2.30 -12.80
C ALA A 22 -21.37 0.98 -13.57
N GLU A 23 -20.94 1.06 -14.82
CA GLU A 23 -20.69 -0.10 -15.67
C GLU A 23 -19.26 -0.64 -15.56
N PHE A 24 -18.38 0.02 -14.80
CA PHE A 24 -16.99 -0.38 -14.63
C PHE A 24 -16.75 -1.20 -13.36
N LEU A 25 -15.71 -2.02 -13.40
CA LEU A 25 -15.24 -2.81 -12.28
C LEU A 25 -14.98 -1.93 -11.04
N GLY A 26 -15.59 -2.30 -9.92
CA GLY A 26 -15.41 -1.64 -8.63
C GLY A 26 -16.30 -0.41 -8.42
N ALA A 27 -17.14 -0.02 -9.38
CA ALA A 27 -18.07 1.07 -9.18
C ALA A 27 -19.31 0.65 -8.36
N PRO A 28 -19.89 1.57 -7.57
CA PRO A 28 -19.27 2.82 -7.11
C PRO A 28 -18.40 2.58 -5.86
N ASN A 29 -17.23 3.22 -5.81
CA ASN A 29 -16.40 3.34 -4.59
C ASN A 29 -15.88 2.02 -3.95
N GLU A 30 -15.89 0.88 -4.65
CA GLU A 30 -15.25 -0.36 -4.19
C GLU A 30 -13.77 -0.38 -4.62
N TYR A 31 -12.99 0.56 -4.08
CA TYR A 31 -11.58 0.79 -4.46
C TYR A 31 -10.69 -0.45 -4.34
N THR A 32 -10.97 -1.32 -3.36
CA THR A 32 -10.22 -2.56 -3.10
C THR A 32 -10.35 -3.59 -4.23
N ARG A 33 -11.37 -3.45 -5.09
CA ARG A 33 -11.55 -4.31 -6.27
C ARG A 33 -10.91 -3.75 -7.53
N CYS A 34 -10.44 -2.50 -7.51
CA CYS A 34 -9.79 -1.92 -8.66
C CYS A 34 -8.36 -2.47 -8.77
N PRO A 35 -8.01 -3.15 -9.87
CA PRO A 35 -6.63 -3.54 -10.11
C PRO A 35 -5.74 -2.31 -10.22
N ARG A 36 -4.49 -2.42 -9.77
CA ARG A 36 -3.50 -1.34 -9.91
C ARG A 36 -3.18 -1.00 -11.37
N MET A 37 -3.48 -1.92 -12.29
CA MET A 37 -3.36 -1.74 -13.74
C MET A 37 -4.37 -2.68 -14.42
N ALA A 38 -5.12 -2.18 -15.38
CA ALA A 38 -6.10 -2.93 -16.13
C ALA A 38 -5.66 -3.21 -17.56
N GLN A 39 -6.21 -4.28 -18.14
CA GLN A 39 -6.17 -4.47 -19.57
C GLN A 39 -7.56 -4.75 -20.12
N TYR A 40 -7.86 -4.10 -21.25
CA TYR A 40 -9.13 -4.26 -21.93
C TYR A 40 -8.91 -4.65 -23.39
N VAL A 41 -9.50 -5.77 -23.80
CA VAL A 41 -9.43 -6.28 -25.17
C VAL A 41 -10.72 -5.92 -25.89
N ILE A 42 -10.65 -5.07 -26.90
CA ILE A 42 -11.82 -4.65 -27.69
C ILE A 42 -12.44 -5.87 -28.38
N GLY A 43 -13.74 -6.04 -28.18
CA GLY A 43 -14.53 -7.15 -28.71
C GLY A 43 -14.64 -8.38 -27.81
N GLU A 44 -13.87 -8.44 -26.71
CA GLU A 44 -13.83 -9.61 -25.83
C GLU A 44 -13.98 -9.27 -24.33
N SER A 45 -13.33 -8.20 -23.87
CA SER A 45 -13.45 -7.73 -22.49
C SER A 45 -14.82 -7.13 -22.20
N VAL A 46 -15.23 -7.21 -20.94
CA VAL A 46 -16.51 -6.68 -20.44
C VAL A 46 -16.23 -5.58 -19.41
N PRO A 47 -16.79 -4.37 -19.55
CA PRO A 47 -16.48 -3.23 -18.68
C PRO A 47 -16.63 -3.53 -17.18
N GLN A 48 -17.69 -4.26 -16.80
CA GLN A 48 -18.02 -4.58 -15.41
C GLN A 48 -17.00 -5.50 -14.74
N ARG A 49 -16.18 -6.20 -15.53
CA ARG A 49 -15.17 -7.15 -15.05
C ARG A 49 -13.74 -6.68 -15.30
N ASP A 50 -13.50 -6.01 -16.42
CA ASP A 50 -12.15 -5.87 -16.99
C ASP A 50 -11.65 -4.42 -17.08
N TRP A 51 -12.51 -3.41 -16.86
CA TRP A 51 -12.08 -2.01 -16.81
C TRP A 51 -12.43 -1.36 -15.47
N PRO A 52 -11.46 -0.84 -14.70
CA PRO A 52 -11.74 -0.23 -13.42
C PRO A 52 -12.42 1.12 -13.61
N PHE A 53 -13.31 1.43 -12.68
CA PHE A 53 -13.95 2.74 -12.65
C PHE A 53 -12.96 3.88 -12.35
N MET A 54 -11.80 3.55 -11.77
CA MET A 54 -10.80 4.50 -11.30
C MET A 54 -9.39 4.07 -11.69
N GLN A 55 -8.51 5.06 -11.86
CA GLN A 55 -7.06 4.88 -11.96
C GLN A 55 -6.36 5.84 -11.01
N LEU A 56 -5.26 5.39 -10.40
CA LEU A 56 -4.50 6.13 -9.40
C LEU A 56 -3.30 6.84 -10.02
N GLY A 57 -2.82 7.88 -9.34
CA GLY A 57 -1.64 8.63 -9.72
C GLY A 57 -0.52 8.55 -8.68
N PRO A 58 0.68 9.09 -8.98
CA PRO A 58 1.81 9.09 -8.04
C PRO A 58 1.56 9.79 -6.71
N ALA A 59 0.60 10.71 -6.61
CA ALA A 59 0.23 11.36 -5.35
C ALA A 59 -0.60 10.45 -4.43
N ASP A 60 -1.14 9.34 -4.94
CA ASP A 60 -1.88 8.36 -4.16
C ASP A 60 -0.94 7.44 -3.39
N ALA A 61 -0.55 7.87 -2.18
CA ALA A 61 0.34 7.10 -1.31
C ALA A 61 -0.19 5.69 -1.02
N TRP A 62 -1.51 5.55 -0.85
CA TRP A 62 -2.20 4.28 -0.64
C TRP A 62 -2.18 3.39 -1.91
N GLY A 63 -2.06 4.00 -3.09
CA GLY A 63 -1.83 3.35 -4.38
C GLY A 63 -0.37 2.92 -4.62
N GLY A 64 0.54 3.23 -3.70
CA GLY A 64 1.97 2.92 -3.79
C GLY A 64 2.83 4.06 -4.37
N ALA A 65 2.29 5.27 -4.49
CA ALA A 65 3.01 6.47 -4.90
C ALA A 65 3.83 6.31 -6.20
N CYS A 66 3.21 5.74 -7.23
CA CYS A 66 3.85 5.48 -8.51
C CYS A 66 2.90 5.79 -9.66
N ALA A 67 3.45 5.84 -10.88
CA ALA A 67 2.62 5.93 -12.07
C ALA A 67 1.86 4.61 -12.29
N HIS A 68 0.54 4.71 -12.42
CA HIS A 68 -0.30 3.60 -12.83
C HIS A 68 -0.64 3.72 -14.30
N THR A 69 -0.74 2.59 -14.98
CA THR A 69 -1.02 2.53 -16.41
C THR A 69 -2.18 1.58 -16.62
N ASN A 70 -3.15 1.94 -17.44
CA ASN A 70 -4.14 1.00 -17.98
C ASN A 70 -3.86 0.79 -19.47
N GLN A 71 -4.22 -0.37 -20.02
CA GLN A 71 -3.92 -0.70 -21.41
C GLN A 71 -5.16 -1.21 -22.15
N ILE A 72 -5.38 -0.71 -23.36
CA ILE A 72 -6.43 -1.14 -24.28
C ILE A 72 -5.76 -1.82 -25.47
N ILE A 73 -6.28 -2.98 -25.85
CA ILE A 73 -5.78 -3.82 -26.94
C ILE A 73 -6.89 -3.92 -27.99
N PHE A 74 -6.57 -3.60 -29.24
CA PHE A 74 -7.49 -3.76 -30.36
C PHE A 74 -6.72 -4.17 -31.62
N SER A 75 -7.32 -4.98 -32.48
CA SER A 75 -6.67 -5.47 -33.69
C SER A 75 -7.31 -4.90 -34.94
N LEU A 76 -6.49 -4.43 -35.89
CA LEU A 76 -6.94 -3.94 -37.19
C LEU A 76 -6.66 -4.97 -38.27
N LYS A 77 -7.64 -5.21 -39.15
CA LYS A 77 -7.53 -6.16 -40.26
C LYS A 77 -6.37 -5.84 -41.20
N GLU A 78 -6.23 -4.56 -41.52
CA GLU A 78 -5.25 -4.02 -42.45
C GLU A 78 -4.56 -2.81 -41.81
N LYS A 79 -3.35 -2.50 -42.29
CA LYS A 79 -2.65 -1.30 -41.86
C LYS A 79 -3.36 -0.09 -42.46
N PRO A 80 -3.80 0.89 -41.66
CA PRO A 80 -4.41 2.10 -42.21
C PRO A 80 -3.48 2.88 -43.13
N ALA A 81 -4.05 3.66 -44.04
CA ALA A 81 -3.26 4.58 -44.86
C ALA A 81 -2.56 5.61 -43.96
N GLU A 82 -1.32 5.96 -44.30
CA GLU A 82 -0.52 6.88 -43.50
C GLU A 82 -1.12 8.30 -43.50
N ASN A 83 -0.89 9.03 -42.40
CA ASN A 83 -1.30 10.43 -42.21
C ASN A 83 -2.81 10.69 -42.21
N GLN A 84 -3.61 9.67 -41.85
CA GLN A 84 -5.00 9.86 -41.49
C GLN A 84 -5.10 10.28 -40.01
N GLU A 85 -5.96 11.25 -39.71
CA GLU A 85 -6.20 11.67 -38.33
C GLU A 85 -7.33 10.83 -37.72
N CYS A 86 -6.99 10.03 -36.71
CA CYS A 86 -7.93 9.38 -35.81
C CYS A 86 -8.13 10.25 -34.57
N ARG A 87 -9.20 10.00 -33.80
CA ARG A 87 -9.51 10.79 -32.60
C ARG A 87 -9.84 9.89 -31.41
N LEU A 88 -9.01 9.97 -30.37
CA LEU A 88 -9.24 9.33 -29.08
C LEU A 88 -9.93 10.32 -28.15
N VAL A 89 -11.05 9.92 -27.56
CA VAL A 89 -11.83 10.73 -26.63
C VAL A 89 -11.87 10.04 -25.28
N LEU A 90 -11.35 10.71 -24.26
CA LEU A 90 -11.38 10.26 -22.87
C LEU A 90 -12.44 11.05 -22.12
N HIS A 91 -13.45 10.36 -21.59
CA HIS A 91 -14.48 10.92 -20.72
C HIS A 91 -14.20 10.49 -19.29
N PHE A 92 -14.25 11.46 -18.39
CA PHE A 92 -14.04 11.28 -16.97
C PHE A 92 -15.29 11.72 -16.22
N LYS A 93 -15.81 10.85 -15.35
CA LYS A 93 -16.86 11.21 -14.40
C LYS A 93 -16.31 12.18 -13.36
N ASN A 94 -15.09 11.95 -12.90
CA ASN A 94 -14.44 12.75 -11.87
C ASN A 94 -12.93 12.81 -12.06
N VAL A 95 -12.35 13.90 -11.60
CA VAL A 95 -10.90 14.12 -11.59
C VAL A 95 -10.55 14.72 -10.23
N HIS A 96 -9.39 14.36 -9.68
CA HIS A 96 -8.92 14.96 -8.44
C HIS A 96 -8.86 16.50 -8.55
N LYS A 97 -9.23 17.19 -7.47
CA LYS A 97 -9.38 18.64 -7.48
C LYS A 97 -8.06 19.37 -7.22
N GLU A 98 -7.39 19.06 -6.11
CA GLU A 98 -6.19 19.78 -5.65
C GLU A 98 -4.93 19.36 -6.42
N VAL A 99 -4.82 18.08 -6.78
CA VAL A 99 -3.70 17.52 -7.53
C VAL A 99 -4.17 16.84 -8.82
N PRO A 100 -4.61 17.62 -9.84
CA PRO A 100 -5.17 17.07 -11.06
C PRO A 100 -4.15 16.23 -11.85
N PRO A 101 -4.58 15.12 -12.48
CA PRO A 101 -3.64 14.15 -13.05
C PRO A 101 -3.06 14.57 -14.40
N MET A 102 -1.88 14.02 -14.72
CA MET A 102 -1.18 14.19 -15.98
C MET A 102 -1.07 12.83 -16.66
N LEU A 103 -1.76 12.69 -17.77
CA LEU A 103 -1.81 11.43 -18.52
C LEU A 103 -0.79 11.42 -19.65
N GLU A 104 0.04 10.37 -19.74
CA GLU A 104 0.84 10.04 -20.90
C GLU A 104 0.13 8.93 -21.69
N LEU A 105 -0.24 9.24 -22.93
CA LEU A 105 -0.87 8.31 -23.86
C LEU A 105 0.19 7.75 -24.78
N ARG A 106 0.37 6.43 -24.76
CA ARG A 106 1.26 5.73 -25.69
C ARG A 106 0.48 4.81 -26.60
N LEU A 107 0.76 4.86 -27.89
CA LEU A 107 0.23 3.91 -28.85
C LEU A 107 1.39 3.12 -29.45
N ASN A 108 1.35 1.80 -29.31
CA ASN A 108 2.40 0.89 -29.77
C ASN A 108 3.80 1.27 -29.25
N GLY A 109 3.87 1.73 -28.00
CA GLY A 109 5.09 2.13 -27.29
C GLY A 109 5.56 3.56 -27.57
N GLN A 110 5.02 4.23 -28.59
CA GLN A 110 5.34 5.62 -28.91
C GLN A 110 4.41 6.58 -28.17
N VAL A 111 4.96 7.68 -27.64
CA VAL A 111 4.14 8.73 -27.00
C VAL A 111 3.31 9.42 -28.07
N ALA A 112 2.00 9.31 -27.96
CA ALA A 112 1.05 10.00 -28.82
C ALA A 112 0.75 11.41 -28.30
N GLN A 113 0.51 11.54 -26.99
CA GLN A 113 0.17 12.81 -26.35
C GLN A 113 0.43 12.76 -24.85
N THR A 114 0.76 13.91 -24.25
CA THR A 114 0.69 14.13 -22.80
C THR A 114 -0.41 15.16 -22.50
N LEU A 115 -1.27 14.87 -21.53
CA LEU A 115 -2.44 15.67 -21.16
C LEU A 115 -2.38 16.06 -19.69
N GLN A 116 -2.42 17.35 -19.38
CA GLN A 116 -2.69 17.82 -18.02
C GLN A 116 -4.19 17.99 -17.86
N LEU A 117 -4.82 17.19 -17.00
CA LEU A 117 -6.24 17.32 -16.70
C LEU A 117 -6.50 18.57 -15.85
N LYS A 118 -7.70 19.13 -16.00
CA LYS A 118 -8.20 20.22 -15.17
C LYS A 118 -8.70 19.68 -13.83
N SER A 119 -8.76 20.54 -12.82
CA SER A 119 -9.38 20.20 -11.54
C SER A 119 -10.83 19.74 -11.74
N GLY A 120 -11.14 18.54 -11.25
CA GLY A 120 -12.50 18.04 -11.21
C GLY A 120 -13.22 18.39 -9.90
N GLN A 121 -14.25 17.62 -9.59
CA GLN A 121 -15.05 17.81 -8.37
C GLN A 121 -14.41 17.13 -7.14
N GLY A 122 -13.41 16.26 -7.35
CA GLY A 122 -12.59 15.65 -6.29
C GLY A 122 -13.40 14.84 -5.28
N ASP A 123 -12.92 14.82 -4.04
CA ASP A 123 -13.51 14.07 -2.93
C ASP A 123 -14.97 14.43 -2.64
N ALA A 124 -15.40 15.65 -2.98
CA ALA A 124 -16.79 16.04 -2.80
C ALA A 124 -17.73 15.15 -3.62
N LEU A 125 -17.37 14.86 -4.88
CA LEU A 125 -18.16 13.94 -5.70
C LEU A 125 -18.01 12.48 -5.23
N ALA A 126 -16.78 12.05 -4.94
CA ALA A 126 -16.50 10.68 -4.48
C ALA A 126 -17.29 10.31 -3.21
N GLN A 127 -17.48 11.28 -2.30
CA GLN A 127 -18.22 11.12 -1.05
C GLN A 127 -19.72 11.44 -1.18
N GLY A 128 -20.24 11.63 -2.40
CA GLY A 128 -21.66 11.91 -2.63
C GLY A 128 -22.14 13.27 -2.12
N ARG A 129 -21.23 14.22 -1.90
CA ARG A 129 -21.53 15.58 -1.38
C ARG A 129 -21.92 16.57 -2.48
N VAL A 130 -22.10 16.11 -3.71
CA VAL A 130 -22.47 16.96 -4.85
C VAL A 130 -23.76 16.46 -5.49
N LYS A 131 -24.59 17.39 -5.96
CA LYS A 131 -25.90 17.11 -6.53
C LYS A 131 -25.87 16.76 -8.03
N GLU A 132 -24.86 17.25 -8.75
CA GLU A 132 -24.74 17.08 -10.20
C GLU A 132 -23.29 16.76 -10.58
N VAL A 133 -23.12 15.77 -11.47
CA VAL A 133 -21.82 15.41 -12.04
C VAL A 133 -21.54 16.31 -13.25
N ILE A 134 -20.43 17.06 -13.18
CA ILE A 134 -20.01 17.94 -14.27
C ILE A 134 -19.28 17.10 -15.34
N GLY A 135 -18.39 16.21 -14.91
CA GLY A 135 -17.52 15.41 -15.77
C GLY A 135 -16.45 16.25 -16.48
N GLN A 136 -15.54 15.58 -17.19
CA GLN A 136 -14.52 16.18 -18.03
C GLN A 136 -14.33 15.33 -19.28
N LYS A 137 -14.00 15.97 -20.41
CA LYS A 137 -13.71 15.30 -21.68
C LYS A 137 -12.42 15.86 -22.26
N GLU A 138 -11.53 14.97 -22.68
CA GLU A 138 -10.31 15.30 -23.41
C GLU A 138 -10.31 14.62 -24.77
N GLU A 139 -9.93 15.35 -25.82
CA GLU A 139 -9.85 14.85 -27.18
C GLU A 139 -8.40 14.90 -27.67
N VAL A 140 -7.93 13.80 -28.23
CA VAL A 140 -6.56 13.62 -28.71
C VAL A 140 -6.57 13.17 -30.15
N LEU A 141 -5.86 13.90 -31.01
CA LEU A 141 -5.63 13.50 -32.38
C LEU A 141 -4.50 12.45 -32.42
N ILE A 142 -4.79 11.32 -33.04
CA ILE A 142 -3.87 10.20 -33.19
C ILE A 142 -3.57 10.04 -34.67
N ASN A 143 -2.30 10.17 -35.05
CA ASN A 143 -1.90 9.93 -36.43
C ASN A 143 -1.92 8.42 -36.72
N SER A 144 -2.55 8.02 -37.81
CA SER A 144 -2.67 6.62 -38.23
C SER A 144 -1.33 5.91 -38.46
N SER A 145 -0.23 6.64 -38.65
CA SER A 145 1.13 6.08 -38.72
C SER A 145 1.57 5.35 -37.45
N LEU A 146 0.93 5.66 -36.30
CA LEU A 146 1.15 4.96 -35.04
C LEU A 146 0.43 3.61 -34.99
N LEU A 147 -0.51 3.34 -35.91
CA LEU A 147 -1.29 2.11 -35.95
C LEU A 147 -0.61 1.04 -36.81
N ASN A 148 -0.69 -0.19 -36.33
CA ASN A 148 -0.22 -1.39 -37.00
C ASN A 148 -1.39 -2.17 -37.58
N GLN A 149 -1.11 -2.96 -38.62
CA GLN A 149 -1.93 -4.13 -38.93
C GLN A 149 -1.80 -5.15 -37.79
N GLY A 150 -2.91 -5.79 -37.41
CA GLY A 150 -2.96 -6.68 -36.25
C GLY A 150 -3.05 -5.89 -34.94
N GLU A 151 -2.39 -6.39 -33.89
CA GLU A 151 -2.53 -5.85 -32.53
C GLU A 151 -2.00 -4.42 -32.38
N ASN A 152 -2.81 -3.57 -31.75
CA ASN A 152 -2.47 -2.23 -31.32
C ASN A 152 -2.63 -2.11 -29.80
N PHE A 153 -1.69 -1.42 -29.16
CA PHE A 153 -1.62 -1.27 -27.71
C PHE A 153 -1.70 0.21 -27.34
N LEU A 154 -2.85 0.64 -26.83
CA LEU A 154 -3.04 1.98 -26.27
C LEU A 154 -2.83 1.92 -24.76
N GLN A 155 -1.83 2.63 -24.26
CA GLN A 155 -1.55 2.75 -22.83
C GLN A 155 -1.96 4.15 -22.35
N ILE A 156 -2.66 4.20 -21.23
CA ILE A 156 -3.07 5.41 -20.54
C ILE A 156 -2.37 5.41 -19.19
N ALA A 157 -1.25 6.12 -19.08
CA ALA A 157 -0.46 6.20 -17.86
C ALA A 157 -0.75 7.52 -17.13
N ASP A 158 -1.11 7.46 -15.85
CA ASP A 158 -1.10 8.63 -15.00
C ASP A 158 0.31 8.77 -14.42
N ILE A 159 1.05 9.74 -14.95
CA ILE A 159 2.48 9.93 -14.67
C ILE A 159 2.74 11.00 -13.61
N ASN A 160 1.74 11.78 -13.22
CA ASN A 160 1.85 12.80 -12.17
C ASN A 160 0.46 13.23 -11.71
N GLY A 161 0.28 13.44 -10.41
CA GLY A 161 -1.01 13.82 -9.83
C GLY A 161 -1.68 12.66 -9.11
N SER A 162 -2.98 12.79 -8.86
CA SER A 162 -3.76 11.86 -8.03
C SER A 162 -4.79 11.09 -8.88
N TRP A 163 -5.80 10.47 -8.27
CA TRP A 163 -6.72 9.60 -8.98
C TRP A 163 -7.65 10.28 -10.02
N ILE A 164 -8.14 9.47 -10.97
CA ILE A 164 -9.21 9.79 -11.94
C ILE A 164 -10.33 8.75 -11.90
N TYR A 165 -11.57 9.15 -12.18
CA TYR A 165 -12.70 8.24 -12.40
C TYR A 165 -13.13 8.29 -13.87
N TYR A 166 -13.18 7.13 -14.52
CA TYR A 166 -13.60 6.97 -15.91
C TYR A 166 -15.12 7.11 -16.07
N ASP A 167 -15.53 7.60 -17.24
CA ASP A 167 -16.92 7.60 -17.73
C ASP A 167 -16.99 6.77 -19.02
N ALA A 168 -16.17 7.11 -20.01
CA ALA A 168 -16.07 6.34 -21.24
C ALA A 168 -14.74 6.60 -21.97
N ILE A 169 -14.38 5.69 -22.86
CA ILE A 169 -13.24 5.85 -23.77
C ILE A 169 -13.69 5.49 -25.17
N GLN A 170 -13.50 6.40 -26.13
CA GLN A 170 -13.95 6.22 -27.49
C GLN A 170 -12.82 6.47 -28.48
N PHE A 171 -12.73 5.63 -29.50
CA PHE A 171 -11.77 5.81 -30.58
C PHE A 171 -12.52 5.97 -31.89
N PHE A 172 -12.31 7.10 -32.55
CA PHE A 172 -12.93 7.46 -33.81
C PHE A 172 -11.90 7.42 -34.94
N VAL A 173 -12.37 7.05 -36.12
CA VAL A 173 -11.58 6.89 -37.35
C VAL A 173 -12.22 7.69 -38.48
N PRO A 174 -11.44 8.16 -39.46
CA PRO A 174 -11.95 9.06 -40.49
C PRO A 174 -12.79 8.39 -41.57
N ASN A 175 -12.82 7.05 -41.63
CA ASN A 175 -13.58 6.26 -42.59
C ASN A 175 -13.68 4.78 -42.15
N SER A 176 -14.50 4.03 -42.88
CA SER A 176 -14.78 2.61 -42.66
C SER A 176 -13.67 1.64 -43.10
N ASP A 177 -12.53 2.13 -43.61
CA ASP A 177 -11.38 1.27 -43.96
C ASP A 177 -10.70 0.69 -42.71
N PHE A 178 -10.93 1.30 -41.55
CA PHE A 178 -10.46 0.81 -40.25
C PHE A 178 -11.36 -0.31 -39.74
N VAL A 179 -11.07 -1.54 -40.15
CA VAL A 179 -11.86 -2.70 -39.77
C VAL A 179 -11.23 -3.40 -38.56
N LEU A 180 -11.99 -3.50 -37.46
CA LEU A 180 -11.59 -4.32 -36.32
C LEU A 180 -11.59 -5.80 -36.67
N THR A 181 -10.63 -6.50 -36.09
CA THR A 181 -10.59 -7.97 -36.03
C THR A 181 -10.57 -8.37 -34.57
N ILE A 182 -11.23 -9.48 -34.26
CA ILE A 182 -11.17 -10.03 -32.91
C ILE A 182 -9.74 -10.56 -32.72
N PRO A 183 -9.01 -10.19 -31.66
CA PRO A 183 -7.60 -10.60 -31.49
C PRO A 183 -7.36 -12.12 -31.52
N ASN A 184 -8.39 -12.92 -31.25
CA ASN A 184 -8.36 -14.38 -31.38
C ASN A 184 -8.15 -14.90 -32.82
N ASP A 185 -8.37 -14.09 -33.86
CA ASP A 185 -8.09 -14.48 -35.25
C ASP A 185 -6.59 -14.35 -35.63
N THR A 186 -5.78 -13.65 -34.82
CA THR A 186 -4.37 -13.36 -35.12
C THR A 186 -3.35 -14.28 -34.41
N GLY A 187 -3.81 -15.25 -33.62
CA GLY A 187 -2.97 -16.21 -32.87
C GLY A 187 -2.81 -15.87 -31.38
N GLU A 188 -2.39 -16.85 -30.58
CA GLU A 188 -2.15 -16.67 -29.13
C GLU A 188 -0.92 -15.77 -28.89
N SER A 189 -1.04 -14.78 -28.00
CA SER A 189 0.00 -13.80 -27.67
C SER A 189 0.12 -13.64 -26.17
N LEU A 190 1.32 -13.85 -25.62
CA LEU A 190 1.63 -13.63 -24.20
C LEU A 190 2.77 -12.63 -24.07
N LYS A 191 2.54 -11.55 -23.30
CA LYS A 191 3.54 -10.53 -23.01
C LYS A 191 3.72 -10.37 -21.50
N ILE A 192 4.98 -10.30 -21.06
CA ILE A 192 5.32 -9.86 -19.71
C ILE A 192 5.44 -8.34 -19.76
N LEU A 193 4.51 -7.63 -19.15
CA LEU A 193 4.38 -6.17 -19.24
C LEU A 193 5.21 -5.47 -18.18
N LYS A 194 5.21 -6.03 -16.97
CA LYS A 194 5.95 -5.50 -15.82
C LYS A 194 6.42 -6.63 -14.93
N VAL A 195 7.59 -6.43 -14.34
CA VAL A 195 8.12 -7.28 -13.27
C VAL A 195 8.52 -6.34 -12.14
N SER A 196 7.95 -6.55 -10.96
CA SER A 196 8.24 -5.74 -9.78
C SER A 196 8.70 -6.65 -8.65
N SER A 197 9.88 -6.39 -8.09
CA SER A 197 10.24 -6.99 -6.81
C SER A 197 9.53 -6.23 -5.69
N THR A 198 9.00 -6.94 -4.70
CA THR A 198 8.55 -6.31 -3.44
C THR A 198 9.73 -5.76 -2.63
N GLY A 199 10.93 -6.22 -3.01
CA GLY A 199 12.23 -5.98 -2.40
C GLY A 199 12.30 -6.39 -0.93
N VAL A 200 11.37 -7.22 -0.47
CA VAL A 200 11.50 -7.99 0.76
C VAL A 200 12.16 -9.32 0.44
N LEU A 201 12.94 -9.85 1.37
CA LEU A 201 13.44 -11.22 1.30
C LEU A 201 12.81 -12.03 2.43
N LEU A 202 12.23 -13.17 2.05
CA LEU A 202 11.67 -14.13 2.98
C LEU A 202 12.71 -15.20 3.26
N ARG A 203 12.79 -15.66 4.51
CA ARG A 203 13.57 -16.84 4.87
C ARG A 203 12.60 -17.99 5.07
N GLY A 204 12.72 -19.03 4.25
CA GLY A 204 11.91 -20.23 4.38
C GLY A 204 12.27 -21.04 5.62
N SER A 205 11.41 -22.00 5.98
CA SER A 205 11.67 -22.98 7.05
C SER A 205 12.87 -23.89 6.73
N ASP A 206 13.17 -24.05 5.45
CA ASP A 206 14.37 -24.67 4.91
C ASP A 206 15.65 -23.83 5.06
N ARG A 207 15.52 -22.60 5.60
CA ARG A 207 16.57 -21.57 5.75
C ARG A 207 17.06 -20.97 4.44
N GLU A 208 16.45 -21.30 3.32
CA GLU A 208 16.73 -20.67 2.04
C GLU A 208 16.07 -19.30 1.97
N VAL A 209 16.59 -18.46 1.07
CA VAL A 209 16.13 -17.08 0.91
C VAL A 209 15.33 -16.95 -0.37
N TYR A 210 14.19 -16.28 -0.28
CA TYR A 210 13.24 -16.12 -1.35
C TYR A 210 12.87 -14.65 -1.54
N ALA A 211 12.54 -14.27 -2.76
CA ALA A 211 12.08 -12.94 -3.11
C ALA A 211 10.68 -13.01 -3.72
N PRO A 212 9.67 -12.39 -3.10
CA PRO A 212 8.38 -12.18 -3.74
C PRO A 212 8.52 -11.23 -4.92
N VAL A 213 7.97 -11.63 -6.06
CA VAL A 213 7.97 -10.87 -7.31
C VAL A 213 6.56 -10.86 -7.88
N GLU A 214 6.09 -9.68 -8.24
CA GLU A 214 4.84 -9.46 -8.95
C GLU A 214 5.12 -9.37 -10.45
N LEU A 215 4.48 -10.26 -11.21
CA LEU A 215 4.47 -10.24 -12.67
C LEU A 215 3.14 -9.69 -13.14
N MET A 216 3.21 -8.77 -14.09
CA MET A 216 2.05 -8.42 -14.88
C MET A 216 2.16 -9.07 -16.26
N LEU A 217 1.16 -9.87 -16.58
CA LEU A 217 1.02 -10.53 -17.87
C LEU A 217 -0.12 -9.90 -18.66
N GLY A 218 0.05 -9.78 -19.97
CA GLY A 218 -1.04 -9.57 -20.90
C GLY A 218 -1.14 -10.78 -21.82
N TYR A 219 -2.31 -11.38 -21.87
CA TYR A 219 -2.55 -12.59 -22.63
C TYR A 219 -3.75 -12.44 -23.56
N VAL A 220 -3.56 -12.82 -24.82
CA VAL A 220 -4.60 -12.92 -25.83
C VAL A 220 -4.64 -14.38 -26.30
N GLY A 221 -5.73 -15.06 -26.03
CA GLY A 221 -5.92 -16.46 -26.40
C GLY A 221 -6.96 -17.15 -25.51
N LYS A 222 -7.16 -18.45 -25.75
CA LYS A 222 -8.06 -19.27 -24.92
C LYS A 222 -7.43 -19.52 -23.56
N PRO A 223 -8.23 -19.65 -22.48
CA PRO A 223 -7.68 -19.98 -21.18
C PRO A 223 -6.78 -21.22 -21.23
N GLN A 224 -5.56 -21.10 -20.69
CA GLN A 224 -4.60 -22.21 -20.67
C GLN A 224 -3.69 -22.18 -19.44
N SER A 225 -3.40 -23.36 -18.89
CA SER A 225 -2.49 -23.49 -17.76
C SER A 225 -1.03 -23.34 -18.19
N VAL A 226 -0.26 -22.61 -17.39
CA VAL A 226 1.16 -22.37 -17.59
C VAL A 226 1.98 -22.66 -16.34
N GLU A 227 3.24 -23.02 -16.57
CA GLU A 227 4.25 -23.16 -15.54
C GLU A 227 5.26 -22.00 -15.60
N PHE A 228 5.66 -21.52 -14.44
CA PHE A 228 6.69 -20.50 -14.29
C PHE A 228 8.00 -21.17 -13.89
N LEU A 229 9.03 -21.01 -14.73
CA LEU A 229 10.37 -21.56 -14.50
C LEU A 229 11.37 -20.41 -14.29
N PHE A 230 11.98 -20.34 -13.11
CA PHE A 230 13.06 -19.39 -12.82
C PHE A 230 14.39 -20.11 -12.77
N ASN A 231 15.33 -19.70 -13.65
CA ASN A 231 16.63 -20.36 -13.83
C ASN A 231 16.55 -21.89 -14.03
N GLY A 232 15.43 -22.36 -14.61
CA GLY A 232 15.18 -23.78 -14.88
C GLY A 232 14.40 -24.53 -13.79
N SER A 233 14.20 -23.95 -12.61
CA SER A 233 13.39 -24.54 -11.55
C SER A 233 11.95 -24.02 -11.59
N LYS A 234 10.96 -24.90 -11.39
CA LYS A 234 9.55 -24.50 -11.26
C LYS A 234 9.36 -23.67 -9.99
N VAL A 235 8.79 -22.49 -10.14
CA VAL A 235 8.51 -21.52 -9.06
C VAL A 235 7.03 -21.22 -8.90
N GLY A 236 6.19 -21.70 -9.82
CA GLY A 236 4.74 -21.54 -9.73
C GLY A 236 4.02 -22.08 -10.96
N GLU A 237 2.70 -22.03 -10.89
CA GLU A 237 1.78 -22.35 -11.98
C GLU A 237 0.56 -21.45 -11.87
N SER A 238 -0.08 -21.16 -13.00
CA SER A 238 -1.32 -20.38 -13.04
C SER A 238 -2.05 -20.63 -14.36
N ASP A 239 -3.30 -20.20 -14.43
CA ASP A 239 -4.04 -20.15 -15.68
C ASP A 239 -3.88 -18.77 -16.31
N LEU A 240 -3.50 -18.74 -17.59
CA LEU A 240 -3.60 -17.54 -18.40
C LEU A 240 -5.05 -17.35 -18.81
N ILE A 241 -5.64 -16.22 -18.42
CA ILE A 241 -6.95 -15.77 -18.88
C ILE A 241 -6.80 -14.56 -19.79
N LEU A 242 -7.75 -14.40 -20.70
CA LEU A 242 -7.74 -13.29 -21.64
C LEU A 242 -7.67 -11.94 -20.91
N GLY A 243 -6.78 -11.07 -21.37
CA GLY A 243 -6.53 -9.76 -20.79
C GLY A 243 -5.34 -9.75 -19.85
N GLY A 244 -5.41 -8.86 -18.86
CA GLY A 244 -4.33 -8.54 -17.95
C GLY A 244 -4.48 -9.28 -16.64
N GLN A 245 -3.41 -9.90 -16.18
CA GLN A 245 -3.41 -10.58 -14.89
C GLN A 245 -2.12 -10.34 -14.12
N MET A 246 -2.28 -10.17 -12.81
CA MET A 246 -1.18 -10.12 -11.85
C MET A 246 -0.92 -11.52 -11.33
N ILE A 247 0.34 -11.95 -11.42
CA ILE A 247 0.81 -13.22 -10.89
C ILE A 247 1.89 -12.92 -9.87
N GLU A 248 1.71 -13.42 -8.65
CA GLU A 248 2.75 -13.38 -7.61
C GLU A 248 3.56 -14.67 -7.65
N LEU A 249 4.88 -14.53 -7.67
CA LEU A 249 5.82 -15.65 -7.61
C LEU A 249 6.81 -15.45 -6.46
N ILE A 250 7.22 -16.54 -5.85
CA ILE A 250 8.27 -16.56 -4.83
C ILE A 250 9.53 -17.14 -5.48
N LEU A 251 10.52 -16.30 -5.76
CA LEU A 251 11.73 -16.68 -6.49
C LEU A 251 12.87 -17.03 -5.51
N PRO A 252 13.57 -18.16 -5.68
CA PRO A 252 14.74 -18.48 -4.86
C PRO A 252 15.91 -17.52 -5.15
N VAL A 253 16.51 -16.98 -4.10
CA VAL A 253 17.67 -16.08 -4.15
C VAL A 253 18.90 -16.82 -3.65
N LYS A 254 19.81 -17.16 -4.57
CA LYS A 254 21.04 -17.90 -4.25
C LYS A 254 22.27 -16.98 -4.12
N GLY A 255 23.18 -17.39 -3.25
CA GLY A 255 24.49 -16.76 -3.07
C GLY A 255 24.48 -15.56 -2.13
N LYS A 256 25.51 -14.72 -2.23
CA LYS A 256 25.70 -13.56 -1.32
C LYS A 256 24.56 -12.55 -1.47
N LEU A 257 23.90 -12.19 -0.36
CA LEU A 257 22.82 -11.20 -0.30
C LEU A 257 23.35 -9.76 -0.44
N SER A 258 23.82 -9.42 -1.63
CA SER A 258 24.36 -8.09 -1.96
C SER A 258 24.17 -7.77 -3.44
N GLY A 259 23.80 -6.52 -3.72
CA GLY A 259 23.56 -6.00 -5.08
C GLY A 259 22.37 -6.65 -5.79
N THR A 260 22.04 -6.17 -6.98
CA THR A 260 20.97 -6.73 -7.81
C THR A 260 21.29 -8.16 -8.26
N LYS A 261 20.35 -9.08 -8.07
CA LYS A 261 20.42 -10.45 -8.59
C LYS A 261 19.63 -10.57 -9.87
N LYS A 262 20.19 -11.21 -10.88
CA LYS A 262 19.52 -11.45 -12.17
C LYS A 262 19.22 -12.91 -12.36
N GLY A 263 18.08 -13.21 -12.96
CA GLY A 263 17.71 -14.55 -13.38
C GLY A 263 16.81 -14.53 -14.60
N THR A 264 16.60 -15.69 -15.18
CA THR A 264 15.73 -15.85 -16.36
C THR A 264 14.42 -16.50 -15.92
N LEU A 265 13.31 -15.80 -16.15
CA LEU A 265 11.97 -16.37 -16.04
C LEU A 265 11.53 -16.86 -17.42
N ARG A 266 10.98 -18.06 -17.47
CA ARG A 266 10.24 -18.60 -18.61
C ARG A 266 8.82 -18.95 -18.18
N ILE A 267 7.86 -18.62 -19.03
CA ILE A 267 6.46 -19.03 -18.90
C ILE A 267 6.24 -20.10 -19.97
N CYS A 268 5.85 -21.30 -19.55
CA CYS A 268 5.73 -22.44 -20.43
C CYS A 268 4.32 -23.02 -20.42
N ALA A 269 3.81 -23.41 -21.59
CA ALA A 269 2.60 -24.23 -21.72
C ALA A 269 2.96 -25.52 -22.45
N LYS A 270 2.51 -26.68 -21.94
CA LYS A 270 2.73 -28.00 -22.58
C LYS A 270 4.20 -28.28 -22.95
N GLY A 271 5.15 -27.75 -22.16
CA GLY A 271 6.60 -27.90 -22.38
C GLY A 271 7.23 -26.88 -23.34
N GLU A 272 6.44 -26.06 -24.03
CA GLU A 272 6.93 -25.00 -24.91
C GLU A 272 7.01 -23.65 -24.16
N THR A 273 8.03 -22.85 -24.45
CA THR A 273 8.19 -21.52 -23.83
C THR A 273 7.35 -20.50 -24.59
N LEU A 274 6.31 -19.96 -23.95
CA LEU A 274 5.45 -18.92 -24.49
C LEU A 274 6.07 -17.53 -24.34
N ALA A 275 6.73 -17.26 -23.21
CA ALA A 275 7.39 -16.00 -22.94
C ALA A 275 8.67 -16.19 -22.12
N LYS A 276 9.62 -15.27 -22.28
CA LYS A 276 10.90 -15.26 -21.55
C LYS A 276 11.27 -13.82 -21.19
N SER A 277 11.71 -13.61 -19.95
CA SER A 277 12.21 -12.32 -19.49
C SER A 277 13.39 -12.47 -18.54
N GLN A 278 14.28 -11.48 -18.53
CA GLN A 278 15.25 -11.35 -17.44
C GLN A 278 14.61 -10.59 -16.28
N ILE A 279 14.63 -11.21 -15.11
CA ILE A 279 14.18 -10.60 -13.86
C ILE A 279 15.39 -10.13 -13.08
N SER A 280 15.27 -8.92 -12.55
CA SER A 280 16.19 -8.38 -11.56
C SER A 280 15.50 -8.33 -10.20
N VAL A 281 16.14 -8.87 -9.18
CA VAL A 281 15.72 -8.82 -7.78
C VAL A 281 16.74 -7.97 -7.05
N ASP A 282 16.31 -6.79 -6.62
CA ASP A 282 17.13 -5.92 -5.78
C ASP A 282 17.10 -6.39 -4.33
N MET A 283 18.22 -6.18 -3.62
CA MET A 283 18.27 -6.49 -2.20
C MET A 283 17.52 -5.39 -1.42
N PRO A 284 16.80 -5.77 -0.34
CA PRO A 284 16.11 -4.82 0.50
C PRO A 284 17.06 -3.71 0.98
N LYS A 285 16.66 -2.45 0.79
CA LYS A 285 17.38 -1.31 1.39
C LYS A 285 17.26 -1.34 2.93
N LEU A 286 16.08 -1.75 3.42
CA LEU A 286 15.80 -1.91 4.84
C LEU A 286 16.42 -3.20 5.36
N LYS A 287 17.36 -3.10 6.29
CA LYS A 287 18.10 -4.25 6.82
C LYS A 287 17.39 -4.94 7.98
N GLN A 288 16.60 -4.19 8.74
CA GLN A 288 15.97 -4.68 9.94
C GLN A 288 14.61 -4.02 10.14
N PHE A 289 13.63 -4.87 10.45
CA PHE A 289 12.27 -4.49 10.75
C PHE A 289 11.89 -5.10 12.10
N TYR A 290 11.29 -4.29 12.97
CA TYR A 290 10.83 -4.73 14.27
C TYR A 290 9.31 -4.67 14.31
N LEU A 291 8.70 -5.75 14.77
CA LEU A 291 7.28 -5.78 15.10
C LEU A 291 7.10 -5.42 16.56
N PHE A 292 6.16 -4.51 16.83
CA PHE A 292 5.79 -4.10 18.18
C PHE A 292 4.32 -4.43 18.41
N PRO A 293 4.00 -5.65 18.88
CA PRO A 293 2.64 -6.02 19.27
C PRO A 293 2.26 -5.32 20.57
N HIS A 294 1.14 -4.60 20.55
CA HIS A 294 0.61 -3.90 21.71
C HIS A 294 -0.91 -3.77 21.64
N SER A 295 -1.55 -3.38 22.74
CA SER A 295 -2.95 -2.96 22.79
C SER A 295 -3.05 -1.49 23.18
N HIS A 296 -3.78 -0.71 22.38
CA HIS A 296 -4.10 0.66 22.77
C HIS A 296 -5.13 0.66 23.91
N VAL A 297 -4.95 1.54 24.90
CA VAL A 297 -5.73 1.58 26.14
C VAL A 297 -6.54 2.87 26.25
N ASP A 298 -7.82 2.76 25.92
CA ASP A 298 -8.81 3.83 25.97
C ASP A 298 -9.74 3.69 27.19
N ILE A 299 -9.38 4.34 28.30
CA ILE A 299 -10.10 4.21 29.57
C ILE A 299 -11.38 5.07 29.56
N GLY A 300 -12.55 4.41 29.51
CA GLY A 300 -13.85 5.08 29.59
C GLY A 300 -14.33 5.72 28.28
N TYR A 301 -13.59 5.55 27.19
CA TYR A 301 -13.98 6.02 25.85
C TYR A 301 -14.68 4.92 25.04
N THR A 302 -14.05 3.74 24.92
CA THR A 302 -14.60 2.62 24.14
C THR A 302 -15.65 1.84 24.93
N HIS A 303 -15.37 1.57 26.21
CA HIS A 303 -16.22 0.82 27.13
C HIS A 303 -16.16 1.43 28.54
N ARG A 304 -16.95 0.88 29.47
CA ARG A 304 -16.83 1.25 30.89
C ARG A 304 -15.47 0.80 31.42
N GLN A 305 -14.97 1.49 32.45
CA GLN A 305 -13.63 1.21 32.99
C GLN A 305 -13.47 -0.26 33.43
N SER A 306 -14.49 -0.86 34.06
CA SER A 306 -14.49 -2.29 34.41
C SER A 306 -14.32 -3.18 33.20
N ASP A 307 -15.07 -2.90 32.13
CA ASP A 307 -15.03 -3.69 30.90
C ASP A 307 -13.66 -3.55 30.21
N VAL A 308 -13.04 -2.36 30.28
CA VAL A 308 -11.68 -2.14 29.78
C VAL A 308 -10.65 -2.94 30.58
N VAL A 309 -10.79 -3.03 31.92
CA VAL A 309 -9.92 -3.89 32.74
C VAL A 309 -10.01 -5.33 32.24
N GLU A 310 -11.22 -5.90 32.19
CA GLU A 310 -11.45 -7.29 31.77
C GLU A 310 -10.81 -7.58 30.40
N ILE A 311 -11.02 -6.69 29.42
CA ILE A 311 -10.44 -6.83 28.07
C ILE A 311 -8.90 -6.80 28.10
N GLN A 312 -8.30 -5.89 28.86
CA GLN A 312 -6.84 -5.76 28.91
C GLN A 312 -6.19 -6.91 29.67
N GLU A 313 -6.85 -7.46 30.69
CA GLU A 313 -6.41 -8.67 31.39
C GLU A 313 -6.43 -9.90 30.47
N ASP A 314 -7.52 -10.08 29.71
CA ASP A 314 -7.63 -11.13 28.71
C ASP A 314 -6.55 -11.00 27.63
N ASN A 315 -6.30 -9.79 27.11
CA ASN A 315 -5.23 -9.53 26.16
C ASN A 315 -3.86 -9.91 26.73
N MET A 316 -3.58 -9.55 27.98
CA MET A 316 -2.33 -9.90 28.66
C MET A 316 -2.16 -11.42 28.79
N ASN A 317 -3.22 -12.12 29.19
CA ASN A 317 -3.21 -13.58 29.32
C ASN A 317 -2.95 -14.28 27.98
N VAL A 318 -3.61 -13.83 26.91
CA VAL A 318 -3.39 -14.33 25.54
C VAL A 318 -1.95 -14.07 25.11
N ALA A 319 -1.45 -12.85 25.33
CA ALA A 319 -0.10 -12.46 24.96
C ALA A 319 0.98 -13.30 25.67
N ILE A 320 0.83 -13.54 26.97
CA ILE A 320 1.73 -14.43 27.73
C ILE A 320 1.66 -15.87 27.17
N GLY A 321 0.47 -16.37 26.85
CA GLY A 321 0.31 -17.69 26.22
C GLY A 321 1.01 -17.80 24.85
N LEU A 322 0.94 -16.75 24.03
CA LEU A 322 1.65 -16.68 22.74
C LEU A 322 3.18 -16.62 22.93
N ALA A 323 3.66 -15.88 23.93
CA ALA A 323 5.09 -15.87 24.29
C ALA A 323 5.58 -17.26 24.73
N GLU A 324 4.83 -17.93 25.60
CA GLU A 324 5.14 -19.30 26.05
C GLU A 324 5.16 -20.30 24.88
N ALA A 325 4.19 -20.20 23.96
CA ALA A 325 4.10 -21.06 22.79
C ALA A 325 5.24 -20.82 21.77
N SER A 326 5.82 -19.63 21.75
CA SER A 326 6.90 -19.26 20.83
C SER A 326 8.30 -19.38 21.43
N LYS A 327 8.46 -19.84 22.68
CA LYS A 327 9.76 -19.89 23.38
C LYS A 327 10.87 -20.65 22.64
N ASP A 328 10.50 -21.70 21.89
CA ASP A 328 11.41 -22.56 21.15
C ASP A 328 11.69 -22.05 19.72
N ALA A 329 11.01 -20.97 19.29
CA ALA A 329 11.29 -20.30 18.04
C ALA A 329 12.67 -19.59 18.07
N PRO A 330 13.26 -19.29 16.90
CA PRO A 330 14.42 -18.42 16.81
C PRO A 330 14.20 -17.11 17.59
N PRO A 331 15.22 -16.53 18.26
CA PRO A 331 15.06 -15.35 19.09
C PRO A 331 14.31 -14.18 18.44
N GLU A 332 14.48 -13.98 17.12
CA GLU A 332 13.82 -12.95 16.32
C GLU A 332 12.33 -13.21 16.05
N ALA A 333 11.85 -14.43 16.22
CA ALA A 333 10.48 -14.87 15.96
C ALA A 333 9.68 -15.15 17.25
N ARG A 334 10.27 -14.93 18.42
CA ARG A 334 9.58 -15.08 19.71
C ARG A 334 8.62 -13.91 19.90
N PHE A 335 7.38 -14.23 20.29
CA PHE A 335 6.34 -13.24 20.50
C PHE A 335 6.70 -12.32 21.67
N LYS A 336 6.44 -11.03 21.49
CA LYS A 336 6.62 -10.00 22.51
C LYS A 336 5.38 -9.15 22.61
N TRP A 337 5.11 -8.63 23.80
CA TRP A 337 3.93 -7.83 24.08
C TRP A 337 4.27 -6.58 24.89
N ASN A 338 3.51 -5.52 24.66
CA ASN A 338 3.53 -4.33 25.49
C ASN A 338 2.07 -3.91 25.78
N PRO A 339 1.67 -3.72 27.05
CA PRO A 339 0.31 -3.32 27.40
C PRO A 339 0.05 -1.82 27.23
N GLU A 340 0.99 -1.07 26.65
CA GLU A 340 1.05 0.39 26.47
C GLU A 340 1.13 1.21 27.78
N SER A 341 0.51 0.72 28.85
CA SER A 341 0.23 1.50 30.05
C SER A 341 0.40 0.69 31.35
N LEU A 342 0.99 1.29 32.37
CA LEU A 342 1.10 0.68 33.70
C LEU A 342 -0.24 0.60 34.45
N TRP A 343 -1.27 1.33 34.05
CA TRP A 343 -2.62 1.15 34.61
C TRP A 343 -3.13 -0.28 34.34
N VAL A 344 -2.84 -0.84 33.16
CA VAL A 344 -3.16 -2.26 32.87
C VAL A 344 -2.40 -3.18 33.82
N THR A 345 -1.13 -2.89 34.08
CA THR A 345 -0.29 -3.70 34.97
C THR A 345 -0.76 -3.63 36.42
N ASP A 346 -1.15 -2.44 36.89
CA ASP A 346 -1.70 -2.19 38.23
C ASP A 346 -2.98 -3.00 38.46
N HIS A 347 -3.94 -2.93 37.53
CA HIS A 347 -5.19 -3.68 37.62
C HIS A 347 -4.98 -5.19 37.48
N TYR A 348 -4.16 -5.65 36.52
CA TYR A 348 -3.82 -7.07 36.38
C TYR A 348 -3.24 -7.63 37.69
N LEU A 349 -2.31 -6.91 38.32
CA LEU A 349 -1.72 -7.33 39.60
C LEU A 349 -2.67 -7.22 40.80
N ALA A 350 -3.75 -6.45 40.69
CA ALA A 350 -4.79 -6.39 41.71
C ALA A 350 -5.78 -7.56 41.59
N GLU A 351 -6.28 -7.84 40.39
CA GLU A 351 -7.49 -8.66 40.19
C GLU A 351 -7.19 -10.12 39.79
N GLU A 352 -6.05 -10.39 39.13
CA GLU A 352 -5.75 -11.74 38.63
C GLU A 352 -5.42 -12.79 39.71
N SER A 353 -5.43 -14.05 39.27
CA SER A 353 -4.96 -15.17 40.09
C SER A 353 -3.45 -15.10 40.37
N ASN A 354 -3.00 -15.63 41.51
CA ASN A 354 -1.56 -15.68 41.84
C ASN A 354 -0.72 -16.43 40.79
N ILE A 355 -1.31 -17.41 40.10
CA ILE A 355 -0.65 -18.15 39.02
C ILE A 355 -0.37 -17.22 37.84
N ASN A 356 -1.37 -16.46 37.40
CA ASN A 356 -1.23 -15.52 36.30
C ASN A 356 -0.30 -14.35 36.65
N LYS A 357 -0.34 -13.86 37.90
CA LYS A 357 0.60 -12.84 38.39
C LYS A 357 2.06 -13.32 38.31
N GLU A 358 2.36 -14.54 38.73
CA GLU A 358 3.74 -15.06 38.60
C GLU A 358 4.14 -15.25 37.14
N ARG A 359 3.25 -15.77 36.28
CA ARG A 359 3.49 -15.88 34.83
C ARG A 359 3.81 -14.52 34.21
N PHE A 360 3.06 -13.49 34.57
CA PHE A 360 3.31 -12.12 34.13
C PHE A 360 4.67 -11.60 34.60
N LEU A 361 5.00 -11.76 35.88
CA LEU A 361 6.30 -11.33 36.42
C LEU A 361 7.47 -12.05 35.74
N GLU A 362 7.35 -13.35 35.47
CA GLU A 362 8.33 -14.11 34.70
C GLU A 362 8.43 -13.61 33.26
N ALA A 363 7.30 -13.35 32.60
CA ALA A 363 7.26 -12.82 31.23
C ALA A 363 7.91 -11.43 31.12
N VAL A 364 7.78 -10.58 32.15
CA VAL A 364 8.49 -9.30 32.22
C VAL A 364 10.00 -9.53 32.40
N ARG A 365 10.39 -10.37 33.37
CA ARG A 365 11.80 -10.66 33.66
C ARG A 365 12.54 -11.29 32.48
N ASN A 366 11.87 -12.14 31.70
CA ASN A 366 12.46 -12.78 30.53
C ASN A 366 12.35 -11.93 29.24
N GLY A 367 11.69 -10.77 29.30
CA GLY A 367 11.58 -9.81 28.19
C GLY A 367 10.55 -10.18 27.12
N SER A 368 9.61 -11.07 27.43
CA SER A 368 8.45 -11.37 26.58
C SER A 368 7.35 -10.32 26.73
N VAL A 369 7.22 -9.72 27.91
CA VAL A 369 6.38 -8.54 28.14
C VAL A 369 7.30 -7.36 28.46
N SER A 370 7.15 -6.26 27.73
CA SER A 370 7.85 -5.00 28.01
C SER A 370 6.89 -4.00 28.63
N LEU A 371 7.33 -3.26 29.63
CA LEU A 371 6.55 -2.23 30.29
C LEU A 371 7.11 -0.84 29.91
N ASP A 372 6.20 0.10 29.65
CA ASP A 372 6.53 1.50 29.40
C ASP A 372 6.17 2.37 30.62
N ALA A 373 6.82 3.52 30.74
CA ALA A 373 6.80 4.30 31.99
C ALA A 373 5.48 5.00 32.31
N LEU A 374 4.59 5.15 31.33
CA LEU A 374 3.36 5.93 31.52
C LEU A 374 2.30 5.11 32.24
N TYR A 375 1.71 5.70 33.27
CA TYR A 375 0.55 5.10 33.94
C TYR A 375 -0.69 5.07 33.04
N GLY A 376 -0.77 5.92 32.02
CA GLY A 376 -1.84 5.90 31.04
C GLY A 376 -1.64 6.95 29.97
N ASN A 377 -2.56 7.00 29.01
CA ASN A 377 -2.58 7.98 27.92
C ASN A 377 -3.04 9.36 28.43
N LEU A 378 -2.21 10.01 29.27
CA LEU A 378 -2.57 11.24 29.98
C LEU A 378 -2.61 12.46 29.05
N LEU A 379 -3.68 13.25 29.18
CA LEU A 379 -3.72 14.62 28.65
C LEU A 379 -2.87 15.52 29.56
N THR A 380 -1.55 15.54 29.33
CA THR A 380 -0.57 16.22 30.20
C THR A 380 -0.81 17.72 30.42
N GLY A 381 -1.63 18.37 29.58
CA GLY A 381 -2.08 19.76 29.76
C GLY A 381 -3.04 19.95 30.94
N LEU A 382 -3.67 18.88 31.41
CA LEU A 382 -4.57 18.88 32.56
C LEU A 382 -3.85 18.49 33.86
N CYS A 383 -2.65 17.91 33.77
CA CYS A 383 -1.90 17.44 34.92
C CYS A 383 -1.25 18.59 35.69
N ARG A 384 -1.38 18.56 37.01
CA ARG A 384 -0.49 19.28 37.93
C ARG A 384 0.87 18.59 38.01
N PRO A 385 1.94 19.27 38.48
CA PRO A 385 3.27 18.67 38.56
C PRO A 385 3.33 17.33 39.30
N GLU A 386 2.63 17.21 40.44
CA GLU A 386 2.57 15.94 41.20
C GLU A 386 1.84 14.84 40.41
N GLU A 387 0.76 15.15 39.71
CA GLU A 387 0.02 14.17 38.90
C GLU A 387 0.88 13.68 37.72
N LEU A 388 1.66 14.58 37.11
CA LEU A 388 2.60 14.23 36.05
C LEU A 388 3.76 13.38 36.59
N TYR A 389 4.31 13.70 37.76
CA TYR A 389 5.32 12.87 38.41
C TYR A 389 4.78 11.47 38.75
N ARG A 390 3.56 11.39 39.29
CA ARG A 390 2.91 10.10 39.58
C ARG A 390 2.69 9.29 38.31
N GLY A 391 2.20 9.93 37.25
CA GLY A 391 1.91 9.31 35.96
C GLY A 391 3.13 8.85 35.16
N VAL A 392 4.35 9.24 35.55
CA VAL A 392 5.59 8.84 34.88
C VAL A 392 6.56 8.17 35.85
N GLY A 393 7.07 8.91 36.84
CA GLY A 393 8.17 8.47 37.70
C GLY A 393 7.75 7.47 38.78
N TYR A 394 6.62 7.71 39.47
CA TYR A 394 6.22 6.86 40.60
C TYR A 394 5.87 5.44 40.17
N PHE A 395 4.96 5.29 39.19
CA PHE A 395 4.51 3.96 38.77
C PHE A 395 5.59 3.20 38.00
N SER A 396 6.44 3.89 37.22
CA SER A 396 7.59 3.22 36.59
C SER A 396 8.58 2.72 37.63
N GLN A 397 8.91 3.49 38.68
CA GLN A 397 9.74 3.00 39.78
C GLN A 397 9.11 1.80 40.50
N TRP A 398 7.82 1.87 40.81
CA TRP A 398 7.09 0.76 41.41
C TRP A 398 7.17 -0.54 40.58
N ALA A 399 6.95 -0.44 39.27
CA ALA A 399 7.03 -1.59 38.37
C ALA A 399 8.47 -2.15 38.27
N GLN A 400 9.48 -1.28 38.28
CA GLN A 400 10.89 -1.68 38.31
C GLN A 400 11.24 -2.40 39.61
N ASP A 401 10.80 -1.88 40.76
CA ASP A 401 11.07 -2.50 42.07
C ASP A 401 10.40 -3.88 42.19
N LEU A 402 9.20 -4.03 41.62
CA LEU A 402 8.45 -5.28 41.62
C LEU A 402 9.11 -6.36 40.74
N THR A 403 9.61 -5.97 39.58
CA THR A 403 10.06 -6.91 38.54
C THR A 403 11.57 -7.11 38.53
N GLY A 404 12.34 -6.14 39.02
CA GLY A 404 13.79 -6.04 38.87
C GLY A 404 14.25 -5.65 37.46
N VAL A 405 13.32 -5.29 36.57
CA VAL A 405 13.60 -4.94 35.17
C VAL A 405 13.55 -3.42 35.00
N PRO A 406 14.62 -2.76 34.53
CA PRO A 406 14.60 -1.32 34.29
C PRO A 406 13.60 -0.91 33.20
N ILE A 407 12.90 0.19 33.42
CA ILE A 407 12.01 0.83 32.45
C ILE A 407 12.66 2.12 31.98
N GLN A 408 12.95 2.22 30.68
CA GLN A 408 13.66 3.37 30.10
C GLN A 408 12.91 3.99 28.91
N SER A 409 11.76 3.44 28.54
CA SER A 409 10.92 3.89 27.45
C SER A 409 9.54 4.31 27.95
N ALA A 410 8.95 5.22 27.21
CA ALA A 410 7.53 5.54 27.25
C ALA A 410 6.99 5.44 25.83
N ALA A 411 5.75 4.96 25.69
CA ALA A 411 4.99 5.05 24.46
C ALA A 411 3.65 5.69 24.78
N ILE A 412 3.17 6.55 23.89
CA ILE A 412 1.83 7.15 24.01
C ILE A 412 1.22 7.25 22.62
N CYS A 413 -0.01 6.76 22.52
CA CYS A 413 -0.76 6.77 21.28
C CYS A 413 -2.01 7.65 21.43
N ASP A 414 -2.48 8.20 20.32
CA ASP A 414 -3.71 9.00 20.20
C ASP A 414 -3.76 10.34 20.97
N VAL A 415 -2.80 10.63 21.85
CA VAL A 415 -2.75 11.93 22.53
C VAL A 415 -2.15 13.00 21.59
N PRO A 416 -2.86 14.12 21.33
CA PRO A 416 -2.44 15.06 20.28
C PRO A 416 -1.31 16.01 20.69
N GLY A 417 -0.94 16.07 21.97
CA GLY A 417 0.10 16.98 22.43
C GLY A 417 0.52 16.78 23.88
N TYR A 418 1.70 17.32 24.20
CA TYR A 418 2.37 17.10 25.49
C TYR A 418 2.90 18.42 26.06
N THR A 419 2.75 18.61 27.37
CA THR A 419 3.38 19.76 28.05
C THR A 419 4.88 19.57 28.14
N TRP A 420 5.61 20.69 28.10
CA TRP A 420 7.09 20.69 28.15
C TRP A 420 7.64 20.04 29.43
N GLY A 421 6.89 20.09 30.53
CA GLY A 421 7.23 19.46 31.81
C GLY A 421 7.37 17.94 31.72
N THR A 422 6.74 17.31 30.72
CA THR A 422 6.85 15.86 30.47
C THR A 422 8.31 15.44 30.28
N MET A 423 9.12 16.23 29.56
CA MET A 423 10.52 15.89 29.31
C MET A 423 11.39 15.99 30.56
N ALA A 424 11.11 16.95 31.44
CA ALA A 424 11.79 17.05 32.72
C ALA A 424 11.47 15.85 33.61
N MET A 425 10.19 15.47 33.71
CA MET A 425 9.75 14.32 34.50
C MET A 425 10.33 13.00 33.98
N MET A 426 10.29 12.78 32.67
CA MET A 426 10.89 11.60 32.05
C MET A 426 12.40 11.52 32.31
N GLY A 427 13.13 12.61 32.06
CA GLY A 427 14.58 12.61 32.27
C GLY A 427 14.98 12.39 33.74
N GLN A 428 14.25 12.97 34.69
CA GLN A 428 14.49 12.77 36.12
C GLN A 428 14.14 11.35 36.60
N ALA A 429 13.17 10.70 35.95
CA ALA A 429 12.83 9.29 36.16
C ALA A 429 13.70 8.32 35.32
N GLU A 430 14.79 8.81 34.71
CA GLU A 430 15.71 8.04 33.86
C GLU A 430 15.05 7.39 32.62
N ILE A 431 13.91 7.91 32.19
CA ILE A 431 13.23 7.53 30.95
C ILE A 431 13.90 8.25 29.78
N LYS A 432 14.50 7.48 28.89
CA LYS A 432 15.41 7.96 27.82
C LYS A 432 14.74 8.02 26.47
N TYR A 433 13.70 7.22 26.24
CA TYR A 433 13.07 7.05 24.94
C TYR A 433 11.57 7.33 25.02
N PHE A 434 11.04 8.06 24.05
CA PHE A 434 9.62 8.38 23.99
C PHE A 434 9.06 8.19 22.58
N ALA A 435 8.27 7.13 22.41
CA ALA A 435 7.52 6.87 21.19
C ALA A 435 6.18 7.61 21.24
N ILE A 436 5.89 8.38 20.19
CA ILE A 436 4.75 9.28 20.13
C ILE A 436 3.97 8.97 18.86
N ALA A 437 2.71 8.60 18.99
CA ALA A 437 1.89 8.15 17.87
C ALA A 437 0.50 8.81 17.86
N PRO A 438 0.40 10.12 17.58
CA PRO A 438 -0.86 10.83 17.63
C PRO A 438 -1.67 10.55 16.36
N ASN A 439 -3.00 10.59 16.47
CA ASN A 439 -3.86 10.47 15.31
C ASN A 439 -3.68 11.62 14.33
N TYR A 440 -3.69 11.30 13.03
CA TYR A 440 -3.56 12.29 11.97
C TYR A 440 -4.80 13.19 11.96
N SER A 441 -4.64 14.43 12.41
CA SER A 441 -5.73 15.41 12.53
C SER A 441 -5.19 16.84 12.52
N ASP A 442 -6.08 17.82 12.42
CA ASP A 442 -5.74 19.23 12.56
C ASP A 442 -5.18 19.58 13.96
N ARG A 443 -5.51 18.78 14.99
CA ARG A 443 -5.11 18.99 16.39
C ARG A 443 -3.61 18.88 16.64
N ILE A 444 -2.88 18.17 15.77
CA ILE A 444 -1.43 17.95 15.90
C ILE A 444 -0.61 18.95 15.06
N GLY A 445 -1.27 19.89 14.38
CA GLY A 445 -0.62 20.85 13.49
C GLY A 445 0.22 20.15 12.42
N SER A 446 1.50 20.53 12.30
CA SER A 446 2.42 20.01 11.29
C SER A 446 3.33 18.88 11.80
N VAL A 447 3.09 18.32 12.99
CA VAL A 447 4.01 17.36 13.63
C VAL A 447 4.34 16.17 12.72
N HIS A 448 3.34 15.52 12.12
CA HIS A 448 3.58 14.40 11.19
C HIS A 448 4.34 14.83 9.94
N ALA A 449 4.00 15.99 9.35
CA ALA A 449 4.70 16.47 8.16
C ALA A 449 6.20 16.77 8.42
N VAL A 450 6.54 17.23 9.62
CA VAL A 450 7.91 17.62 9.97
C VAL A 450 8.71 16.44 10.52
N TRP A 451 8.14 15.68 11.45
CA TRP A 451 8.87 14.76 12.34
C TRP A 451 8.55 13.27 12.15
N ASN A 452 7.58 12.91 11.32
CA ASN A 452 7.28 11.50 11.08
C ASN A 452 8.53 10.75 10.60
N ASP A 453 8.79 9.58 11.21
CA ASP A 453 9.97 8.74 10.97
C ASP A 453 11.33 9.42 11.23
N LYS A 454 11.35 10.56 11.93
CA LYS A 454 12.57 11.30 12.27
C LYS A 454 12.75 11.35 13.79
N PRO A 455 13.70 10.61 14.36
CA PRO A 455 14.00 10.73 15.78
C PRO A 455 14.65 12.09 16.08
N PHE A 456 14.33 12.67 17.23
CA PHE A 456 14.91 13.92 17.68
C PHE A 456 15.05 13.94 19.21
N TYR A 457 16.03 14.68 19.72
CA TYR A 457 16.11 14.93 21.16
C TYR A 457 15.18 16.09 21.54
N TRP A 458 14.19 15.82 22.38
CA TRP A 458 13.40 16.88 23.01
C TRP A 458 14.06 17.28 24.33
N VAL A 459 14.63 18.48 24.32
CA VAL A 459 15.29 19.05 25.50
C VAL A 459 14.25 19.67 26.44
N SER A 460 14.37 19.39 27.74
CA SER A 460 13.53 20.00 28.77
C SER A 460 13.72 21.52 28.85
N GLN A 461 12.80 22.22 29.51
CA GLN A 461 12.88 23.68 29.65
C GLN A 461 14.13 24.13 30.42
N SER A 462 14.67 23.30 31.31
CA SER A 462 15.89 23.58 32.07
C SER A 462 17.16 23.42 31.23
N GLY A 463 17.10 22.67 30.12
CA GLY A 463 18.26 22.25 29.35
C GLY A 463 19.05 21.08 29.96
N GLN A 464 18.69 20.62 31.15
CA GLN A 464 19.44 19.58 31.88
C GLN A 464 19.08 18.18 31.39
N GLU A 465 17.80 17.95 31.12
CA GLU A 465 17.28 16.69 30.63
C GLU A 465 17.02 16.72 29.12
N LYS A 466 17.20 15.58 28.46
CA LYS A 466 16.78 15.37 27.08
C LYS A 466 16.29 13.94 26.91
N VAL A 467 15.22 13.77 26.13
CA VAL A 467 14.62 12.47 25.82
C VAL A 467 14.70 12.27 24.31
N LEU A 468 15.06 11.07 23.86
CA LEU A 468 15.02 10.73 22.44
C LEU A 468 13.58 10.40 22.06
N CYS A 469 12.96 11.29 21.30
CA CYS A 469 11.60 11.17 20.84
C CYS A 469 11.56 10.60 19.41
N TRP A 470 10.55 9.79 19.13
CA TRP A 470 10.25 9.31 17.79
C TRP A 470 8.76 9.44 17.50
N ILE A 471 8.40 10.21 16.47
CA ILE A 471 7.03 10.27 15.97
C ILE A 471 6.83 9.11 14.99
N THR A 472 5.91 8.21 15.31
CA THR A 472 5.54 7.11 14.41
C THR A 472 4.43 7.55 13.48
N ALA A 473 4.38 6.98 12.26
CA ALA A 473 3.35 7.31 11.29
C ALA A 473 1.95 6.90 11.78
N HIS A 474 1.87 5.74 12.43
CA HIS A 474 0.67 5.15 13.00
C HIS A 474 1.07 4.20 14.15
N TYR A 475 0.10 3.84 14.99
CA TYR A 475 0.27 2.88 16.10
C TYR A 475 -0.55 1.60 15.95
N TRP A 476 -1.32 1.46 14.87
CA TRP A 476 -2.15 0.28 14.65
C TRP A 476 -2.16 -0.13 13.19
N LYS A 477 -2.32 -1.44 12.97
CA LYS A 477 -2.61 -2.08 11.68
C LYS A 477 -3.57 -3.23 11.94
N HIS A 478 -4.65 -3.29 11.17
CA HIS A 478 -5.63 -4.37 11.24
C HIS A 478 -5.51 -5.26 10.00
N GLY A 479 -5.92 -6.52 10.13
CA GLY A 479 -5.94 -7.48 9.03
C GLY A 479 -4.76 -8.45 9.06
N ASP A 480 -4.37 -8.91 7.88
CA ASP A 480 -3.30 -9.88 7.72
C ASP A 480 -1.93 -9.25 7.95
N LEU A 481 -1.22 -9.72 8.99
CA LEU A 481 0.06 -9.17 9.40
C LEU A 481 1.12 -9.31 8.31
N GLU A 482 1.17 -10.45 7.61
CA GLU A 482 2.17 -10.70 6.58
C GLU A 482 1.97 -9.73 5.42
N GLN A 483 0.74 -9.59 4.94
CA GLN A 483 0.39 -8.66 3.88
C GLN A 483 0.67 -7.20 4.27
N GLU A 484 0.32 -6.79 5.49
CA GLU A 484 0.57 -5.43 5.96
C GLU A 484 2.07 -5.13 6.09
N VAL A 485 2.87 -6.08 6.57
CA VAL A 485 4.33 -5.94 6.63
C VAL A 485 4.91 -5.84 5.23
N LEU A 486 4.53 -6.72 4.30
CA LEU A 486 4.99 -6.67 2.91
C LEU A 486 4.63 -5.34 2.24
N ASN A 487 3.40 -4.87 2.42
CA ASN A 487 2.92 -3.58 1.91
C ASN A 487 3.71 -2.41 2.51
N HIS A 488 3.93 -2.42 3.82
CA HIS A 488 4.70 -1.38 4.50
C HIS A 488 6.13 -1.32 3.97
N LEU A 489 6.80 -2.47 3.88
CA LEU A 489 8.17 -2.58 3.40
C LEU A 489 8.30 -2.14 1.94
N LYS A 490 7.34 -2.51 1.08
CA LYS A 490 7.28 -2.07 -0.32
C LYS A 490 7.17 -0.55 -0.42
N THR A 491 6.25 0.06 0.33
CA THR A 491 6.09 1.52 0.37
C THR A 491 7.35 2.24 0.83
N ARG A 492 8.06 1.70 1.83
CA ARG A 492 9.33 2.29 2.28
C ARG A 492 10.37 2.26 1.19
N GLN A 493 10.53 1.13 0.50
CA GLN A 493 11.59 0.97 -0.51
C GLN A 493 11.52 1.92 -1.69
N THR A 494 10.29 2.32 -2.03
CA THR A 494 10.00 3.28 -3.09
C THR A 494 9.92 4.72 -2.60
N SER A 495 9.97 4.97 -1.28
CA SER A 495 9.97 6.33 -0.72
C SER A 495 11.39 6.83 -0.43
N ASP A 496 11.49 8.14 -0.18
CA ASP A 496 12.73 8.81 0.28
C ASP A 496 13.01 8.54 1.78
N TYR A 497 12.78 7.30 2.23
CA TYR A 497 13.08 6.92 3.61
C TYR A 497 14.59 7.02 3.86
N PRO A 498 15.03 7.65 4.96
CA PRO A 498 16.46 7.76 5.29
C PRO A 498 16.98 6.38 5.73
N TYR A 499 17.57 5.65 4.78
CA TYR A 499 18.10 4.31 4.99
C TYR A 499 19.46 4.27 5.69
N ASP A 500 20.04 5.43 5.93
CA ASP A 500 21.41 5.67 6.37
C ASP A 500 21.58 5.90 7.88
#